data_AF-A0A7W0ZVK2-F1
#
_entry.id   AF-A0A7W0ZVK2-F1
#
_cell.length_a   1.000
_cell.length_b   1.000
_cell.length_c   1.000
_cell.angle_alpha   90.00
_cell.angle_beta   90.00
_cell.angle_gamma   90.00
#
_symmetry.space_group_name_H-M   'P 1'
#
loop_
_entity.id
_entity.type
_entity.pdbx_description
1 polymer ?
#
loop_
_entity_poly.entity_id
_entity_poly.type
_entity_poly.pdbx_seq_one_letter_code
_entity_poly.pdbx_strand_id
1 'polypeptide(L)'
;MDPKHLAAHDWASTTLGPVESWPKSLVGYVSMVLEMPVPAIIFWGPDLTQIYNAGYAVIMGPRHPRYFAAPYRECWPDTYPLIFPWMQEVLAGGVKEVENTLIT
;
A
#
# COMPACT_ATOMS: atom_id res chain seq x y z
N MET A 1 13.02 -9.22 -4.17
CA MET A 1 12.36 -8.98 -5.47
C MET A 1 12.55 -7.50 -5.77
N ASP A 2 13.00 -7.12 -6.97
CA ASP A 2 13.09 -5.70 -7.34
C ASP A 2 11.66 -5.16 -7.53
N PRO A 3 11.17 -4.22 -6.70
CA PRO A 3 9.79 -3.75 -6.73
C PRO A 3 9.44 -2.94 -8.00
N LYS A 4 10.39 -2.77 -8.92
CA LYS A 4 10.23 -1.90 -10.11
C LYS A 4 9.26 -2.37 -11.18
N HIS A 5 8.77 -3.61 -11.14
CA HIS A 5 7.91 -4.11 -12.24
C HIS A 5 6.62 -4.74 -11.75
N LEU A 6 5.51 -4.06 -12.06
CA LEU A 6 4.14 -4.58 -11.96
C LEU A 6 4.01 -6.02 -12.48
N ALA A 7 4.68 -6.36 -13.58
CA ALA A 7 4.57 -7.70 -14.19
C ALA A 7 5.25 -8.84 -13.39
N ALA A 8 6.11 -8.53 -12.42
CA ALA A 8 6.90 -9.54 -11.70
C ALA A 8 6.19 -10.14 -10.47
N HIS A 9 5.05 -9.58 -10.06
CA HIS A 9 4.33 -10.00 -8.86
C HIS A 9 3.07 -10.81 -9.23
N ASP A 10 2.76 -11.84 -8.44
CA ASP A 10 1.54 -12.64 -8.59
C ASP A 10 0.32 -11.91 -7.99
N TRP A 11 -0.16 -10.89 -8.71
CA TRP A 11 -1.29 -10.08 -8.30
C TRP A 11 -2.60 -10.87 -8.21
N ALA A 12 -2.73 -11.97 -8.96
CA ALA A 12 -3.93 -12.80 -8.94
C ALA A 12 -4.17 -13.44 -7.57
N SER A 13 -3.11 -13.64 -6.78
CA SER A 13 -3.20 -14.11 -5.40
C SER A 13 -3.54 -13.03 -4.36
N THR A 14 -3.55 -11.75 -4.77
CA THR A 14 -3.83 -10.61 -3.89
C THR A 14 -5.31 -10.24 -3.92
N THR A 15 -5.77 -9.44 -2.97
CA THR A 15 -7.14 -8.91 -2.95
C THR A 15 -7.43 -7.92 -4.09
N LEU A 16 -6.41 -7.45 -4.80
CA LEU A 16 -6.56 -6.62 -6.01
C LEU A 16 -6.85 -7.45 -7.26
N GLY A 17 -6.59 -8.75 -7.21
CA GLY A 17 -6.72 -9.63 -8.37
C GLY A 17 -5.71 -9.32 -9.49
N PRO A 18 -5.86 -10.00 -10.65
CA PRO A 18 -4.95 -9.85 -11.78
C PRO A 18 -4.95 -8.41 -12.33
N VAL A 19 -3.78 -7.92 -12.76
CA VAL A 19 -3.58 -6.53 -13.23
C VAL A 19 -4.51 -6.16 -14.38
N GLU A 20 -4.88 -7.13 -15.22
CA GLU A 20 -5.81 -6.96 -16.35
C GLU A 20 -7.22 -6.55 -15.90
N SER A 21 -7.57 -6.83 -14.64
CA SER A 21 -8.86 -6.46 -14.04
C SER A 21 -8.82 -5.10 -13.35
N TRP A 22 -7.65 -4.48 -13.22
CA TRP A 22 -7.50 -3.25 -12.47
C TRP A 22 -8.12 -2.05 -13.21
N PRO A 23 -8.76 -1.13 -12.47
CA PRO A 23 -9.08 0.19 -13.03
C PRO A 23 -7.81 0.89 -13.54
N LYS A 24 -7.92 1.62 -14.64
CA LYS A 24 -6.77 2.39 -15.20
C LYS A 24 -6.14 3.35 -14.18
N SER A 25 -6.95 3.91 -13.28
CA SER A 25 -6.47 4.77 -12.20
C SER A 25 -5.50 4.03 -11.27
N LEU A 26 -5.83 2.80 -10.86
CA LEU A 26 -4.96 1.99 -10.01
C LEU A 26 -3.61 1.73 -10.68
N VAL A 27 -3.60 1.35 -11.96
CA VAL A 27 -2.36 1.15 -12.73
C VAL A 27 -1.50 2.42 -12.71
N GLY A 28 -2.13 3.58 -12.96
CA GLY A 28 -1.44 4.88 -12.93
C GLY A 28 -0.85 5.22 -11.56
N TYR A 29 -1.62 5.07 -10.49
CA TYR A 29 -1.14 5.36 -9.13
C TYR A 29 -0.04 4.41 -8.68
N VAL A 30 -0.14 3.11 -8.97
CA VAL A 30 0.91 2.16 -8.61
C VAL A 30 2.19 2.48 -9.38
N SER A 31 2.09 2.72 -10.69
CA SER A 31 3.24 3.12 -11.51
C SER A 31 3.90 4.38 -10.95
N MET A 32 3.10 5.38 -10.57
CA MET A 32 3.59 6.59 -9.92
C MET A 32 4.34 6.27 -8.63
N VAL A 33 3.72 5.53 -7.69
CA VAL A 33 4.33 5.19 -6.39
C VAL A 33 5.66 4.46 -6.57
N LEU A 34 5.72 3.48 -7.48
CA LEU A 34 6.93 2.68 -7.73
C LEU A 34 8.10 3.54 -8.27
N GLU A 35 7.80 4.57 -9.05
CA GLU A 35 8.78 5.48 -9.65
C GLU A 35 9.13 6.70 -8.77
N MET A 36 8.41 6.92 -7.65
CA MET A 36 8.70 8.07 -6.78
C MET A 36 10.15 8.00 -6.25
N PRO A 37 10.91 9.12 -6.28
CA PRO A 37 12.30 9.16 -5.82
C PRO A 37 12.44 9.18 -4.29
N VAL A 38 11.31 9.17 -3.58
CA VAL A 38 11.20 9.21 -2.12
C VAL A 38 10.43 7.98 -1.63
N PRO A 39 10.61 7.52 -0.38
CA PRO A 39 9.80 6.44 0.19
C PRO A 39 8.31 6.74 0.06
N ALA A 40 7.58 5.88 -0.64
CA ALA A 40 6.15 6.06 -0.90
C ALA A 40 5.37 4.74 -0.81
N ILE A 41 4.12 4.85 -0.36
CA ILE A 41 3.16 3.75 -0.21
C ILE A 41 1.77 4.24 -0.65
N ILE A 42 1.00 3.35 -1.27
CA ILE A 42 -0.44 3.49 -1.49
C ILE A 42 -1.18 2.34 -0.83
N PHE A 43 -2.31 2.65 -0.22
CA PHE A 43 -3.30 1.67 0.24
C PHE A 43 -4.49 1.70 -0.71
N TRP A 44 -4.88 0.56 -1.26
CA TRP A 44 -5.96 0.50 -2.24
C TRP A 44 -7.07 -0.45 -1.84
N GLY A 45 -8.31 -0.01 -2.10
CA GLY A 45 -9.51 -0.81 -1.90
C GLY A 45 -9.89 -1.04 -0.43
N PRO A 46 -10.95 -1.82 -0.18
CA PRO A 46 -11.50 -2.03 1.15
C PRO A 46 -10.56 -2.80 2.09
N ASP A 47 -9.69 -3.65 1.55
CA ASP A 47 -8.68 -4.39 2.33
C ASP A 47 -7.40 -3.57 2.58
N LEU A 48 -7.35 -2.34 2.06
CA LEU A 48 -6.20 -1.44 2.15
C LEU A 48 -4.91 -2.14 1.71
N THR A 49 -4.93 -2.74 0.52
CA THR A 49 -3.78 -3.46 -0.01
C THR A 49 -2.61 -2.51 -0.19
N GLN A 50 -1.50 -2.80 0.47
CA GLN A 50 -0.34 -1.92 0.52
C GLN A 50 0.63 -2.20 -0.62
N ILE A 51 0.89 -1.20 -1.45
CA ILE A 51 1.89 -1.24 -2.51
C ILE A 51 2.86 -0.10 -2.28
N TYR A 52 4.16 -0.40 -2.28
CA TYR A 52 5.17 0.55 -1.86
C TYR A 52 6.48 0.36 -2.62
N ASN A 53 7.25 1.45 -2.78
CA ASN A 53 8.47 1.41 -3.57
C ASN A 53 9.69 0.91 -2.78
N ALA A 54 10.84 0.81 -3.45
CA ALA A 54 12.09 0.37 -2.83
C ALA A 54 12.52 1.26 -1.64
N GLY A 55 12.26 2.56 -1.69
CA GLY A 55 12.56 3.48 -0.59
C GLY A 55 11.73 3.16 0.66
N TYR A 56 10.44 2.88 0.48
CA TYR A 56 9.56 2.50 1.59
C TYR A 56 9.81 1.07 2.07
N ALA A 57 10.32 0.19 1.21
CA ALA A 57 10.74 -1.16 1.63
C ALA A 57 11.82 -1.13 2.74
N VAL A 58 12.65 -0.08 2.79
CA VAL A 58 13.59 0.13 3.90
C VAL A 58 12.86 0.40 5.21
N ILE A 59 11.79 1.20 5.19
CA ILE A 59 10.94 1.52 6.36
C ILE A 59 10.21 0.25 6.85
N MET A 60 9.78 -0.59 5.91
CA MET A 60 9.16 -1.88 6.23
C MET A 60 10.09 -2.83 7.00
N GLY A 61 11.41 -2.69 6.82
CA GLY A 61 12.41 -3.49 7.53
C GLY A 61 12.13 -5.00 7.38
N PRO A 62 12.08 -5.76 8.50
CA PRO A 62 11.83 -7.21 8.47
C PRO A 62 10.49 -7.63 7.86
N ARG A 63 9.54 -6.70 7.67
CA ARG A 63 8.23 -6.98 7.05
C ARG A 63 8.34 -7.12 5.53
N HIS A 64 9.36 -6.54 4.89
CA HIS A 64 9.63 -6.75 3.47
C HIS A 64 10.42 -8.06 3.26
N PRO A 65 10.11 -8.88 2.22
CA PRO A 65 9.10 -8.67 1.19
C PRO A 65 7.72 -9.24 1.51
N ARG A 66 7.55 -9.93 2.64
CA ARG A 66 6.35 -10.71 2.98
C ARG A 66 5.04 -9.92 2.84
N TYR A 67 5.03 -8.65 3.24
CA TYR A 67 3.82 -7.84 3.25
C TYR A 67 3.69 -6.87 2.06
N PHE A 68 4.49 -7.05 1.01
CA PHE A 68 4.24 -6.35 -0.24
C PHE A 68 2.96 -6.90 -0.88
N ALA A 69 2.02 -6.02 -1.24
CA ALA A 69 0.70 -6.36 -1.78
C ALA A 69 -0.19 -7.20 -0.85
N ALA A 70 0.08 -7.18 0.45
CA ALA A 70 -0.77 -7.77 1.48
C ALA A 70 -1.82 -6.76 2.00
N PRO A 71 -2.90 -7.21 2.66
CA PRO A 71 -3.80 -6.33 3.39
C PRO A 71 -3.10 -5.60 4.56
N TYR A 72 -3.42 -4.32 4.76
CA TYR A 72 -2.80 -3.49 5.83
C TYR A 72 -2.90 -4.14 7.22
N ARG A 73 -4.07 -4.71 7.55
CA ARG A 73 -4.34 -5.35 8.85
C ARG A 73 -3.40 -6.52 9.19
N GLU A 74 -2.90 -7.22 8.18
CA GLU A 74 -2.00 -8.37 8.38
C GLU A 74 -0.57 -7.90 8.66
N CYS A 75 -0.19 -6.77 8.07
CA CYS A 75 1.13 -6.19 8.20
C CYS A 75 1.30 -5.40 9.52
N TRP A 76 0.23 -4.72 9.95
CA TRP A 76 0.26 -3.76 11.04
C TRP A 76 -0.87 -3.99 12.06
N PRO A 77 -0.96 -5.19 12.67
CA PRO A 77 -2.07 -5.51 13.58
C PRO A 77 -2.15 -4.55 14.77
N ASP A 78 -1.00 -4.06 15.26
CA ASP A 78 -0.93 -3.20 16.45
C ASP A 78 -1.41 -1.76 16.16
N THR A 79 -1.09 -1.21 14.99
CA THR A 79 -1.47 0.17 14.62
C THR A 79 -2.80 0.21 13.87
N TYR A 80 -3.30 -0.93 13.39
CA TYR A 80 -4.56 -1.03 12.67
C TYR A 80 -5.73 -0.36 13.41
N PRO A 81 -6.00 -0.60 14.70
CA PRO A 81 -7.14 0.03 15.38
C PRO A 81 -7.04 1.56 15.47
N LEU A 82 -5.82 2.10 15.48
CA LEU A 82 -5.56 3.54 15.57
C LEU A 82 -5.73 4.23 14.22
N ILE A 83 -5.21 3.61 13.15
CA ILE A 83 -5.14 4.21 11.81
C ILE A 83 -6.38 3.89 10.97
N PHE A 84 -7.01 2.74 11.19
CA PHE A 84 -8.17 2.30 10.43
C PHE A 84 -9.32 3.32 10.43
N PRO A 85 -9.68 3.99 11.55
CA PRO A 85 -10.69 5.04 11.52
C PRO A 85 -10.38 6.17 10.52
N TRP A 86 -9.12 6.58 10.40
CA TRP A 86 -8.70 7.58 9.41
C TRP A 86 -8.82 7.05 7.99
N MET A 87 -8.47 5.78 7.77
CA MET A 87 -8.65 5.13 6.47
C MET A 87 -10.13 5.03 6.09
N GLN A 88 -11.03 4.81 7.06
CA GLN A 88 -12.47 4.83 6.81
C GLN A 88 -12.98 6.20 6.36
N GLU A 89 -12.47 7.30 6.94
CA GLU A 89 -12.78 8.66 6.49
C GLU A 89 -12.36 8.87 5.01
N VAL A 90 -11.16 8.41 4.64
CA VAL A 90 -10.64 8.50 3.26
C VAL A 90 -11.45 7.63 2.29
N LEU A 91 -11.77 6.39 2.68
CA LEU A 91 -12.59 5.48 1.86
C LEU A 91 -14.02 6.01 1.65
N ALA A 92 -14.53 6.83 2.57
CA ALA A 92 -15.81 7.52 2.43
C ALA A 92 -15.75 8.76 1.50
N GLY A 93 -14.60 9.03 0.86
CA GLY A 93 -14.37 10.18 -0.01
C GLY A 93 -13.84 11.42 0.70
N GLY A 94 -13.47 11.29 1.98
CA GLY A 94 -12.80 12.34 2.74
C GLY A 94 -11.31 12.47 2.41
N VAL A 95 -10.66 13.42 3.06
CA VAL A 95 -9.21 13.62 3.00
C VAL A 95 -8.67 13.67 4.42
N LYS A 96 -7.58 12.95 4.67
CA LYS A 96 -6.84 12.99 5.93
C LYS A 96 -5.39 13.37 5.65
N GLU A 97 -4.96 14.50 6.19
CA GLU A 97 -3.56 14.90 6.25
C GLU A 97 -3.07 14.78 7.69
N VAL A 98 -1.90 14.16 7.86
CA VAL A 98 -1.33 13.88 9.18
C VAL A 98 0.14 14.26 9.15
N GLU A 99 0.51 15.20 10.00
CA GLU A 99 1.89 15.66 10.18
C GLU A 99 2.36 15.37 11.62
N ASN A 100 3.66 15.15 11.80
CA ASN A 100 4.31 15.06 13.13
C ASN A 100 3.65 14.09 14.12
N THR A 101 3.04 13.01 13.63
CA THR A 101 2.35 12.05 14.49
C THR A 101 3.30 10.94 14.92
N LEU A 102 3.42 10.76 16.24
CA LEU A 102 4.03 9.58 16.83
C LEU A 102 2.97 8.48 16.84
N ILE A 103 3.07 7.57 15.86
CA ILE A 103 2.36 6.30 15.91
C ILE A 103 3.24 5.37 16.76
N THR A 104 3.07 5.43 18.08
CA THR A 104 3.73 4.54 19.05
C THR A 104 2.88 3.31 19.34
#